data_AF-A0A832GGX5-F1
#
_entry.id   AF-A0A832GGX5-F1
#
_cell.length_a   1.000
_cell.length_b   1.000
_cell.length_c   1.000
_cell.angle_alpha   90.00
_cell.angle_beta   90.00
_cell.angle_gamma   90.00
#
_symmetry.space_group_name_H-M   'P 1'
#
loop_
_entity.id
_entity.type
_entity.pdbx_description
1 polymer ?
#
loop_
_entity_poly.entity_id
_entity_poly.type
_entity_poly.pdbx_seq_one_letter_code
_entity_poly.pdbx_strand_id
1 'polypeptide(L)'
;MWLLLLAALAFGAYFRFSGINWSEGQPLHPDENFLTMVTSAIRPPADLGEYFNSQASPLNPYNNGFGLFVYGNLPIFITRYAADILDEICRGAPDLCLKSNGAIIPFASYTGIQLLGRGLSALLDVFTLLLM
;
A
#
# COMPACT_ATOMS: atom_id res chain seq x y z
N MET A 1 -33.13 6.80 3.79
CA MET A 1 -32.04 6.43 4.72
C MET A 1 -30.80 5.98 3.94
N TRP A 2 -30.86 4.87 3.20
CA TRP A 2 -29.71 4.34 2.43
C TRP A 2 -29.12 5.30 1.41
N LEU A 3 -29.95 6.07 0.69
CA LEU A 3 -29.46 7.06 -0.28
C LEU A 3 -28.60 8.17 0.34
N LEU A 4 -28.96 8.62 1.55
CA LEU A 4 -28.18 9.63 2.28
C LEU A 4 -26.85 9.06 2.76
N LEU A 5 -26.85 7.80 3.22
CA LEU A 5 -25.62 7.09 3.60
C LEU A 5 -24.69 6.92 2.40
N LEU A 6 -25.20 6.43 1.26
CA LEU A 6 -24.40 6.27 0.04
C LEU A 6 -23.85 7.62 -0.46
N ALA A 7 -24.65 8.69 -0.39
CA ALA A 7 -24.19 10.03 -0.74
C ALA A 7 -23.07 10.51 0.19
N ALA A 8 -23.19 10.28 1.50
CA ALA A 8 -22.15 10.64 2.47
C ALA A 8 -20.85 9.85 2.24
N LEU A 9 -20.95 8.55 1.98
CA LEU A 9 -19.79 7.70 1.67
C LEU A 9 -19.12 8.10 0.36
N ALA A 10 -19.89 8.38 -0.69
CA ALA A 10 -19.35 8.86 -1.97
C ALA A 10 -18.64 10.21 -1.80
N PHE A 11 -19.21 11.12 -1.01
CA PHE A 11 -18.61 12.42 -0.72
C PHE A 11 -17.32 12.28 0.09
N GLY A 12 -17.33 11.44 1.14
CA GLY A 12 -16.13 11.15 1.93
C GLY A 12 -15.02 10.49 1.10
N ALA A 13 -15.38 9.50 0.26
CA ALA A 13 -14.45 8.87 -0.67
C ALA A 13 -13.84 9.89 -1.63
N TYR A 14 -14.66 10.76 -2.21
CA TYR A 14 -14.18 11.81 -3.11
C TYR A 14 -13.07 12.66 -2.47
N PHE A 15 -13.26 13.13 -1.23
CA PHE A 15 -12.22 13.91 -0.54
C PHE A 15 -10.99 13.09 -0.16
N ARG A 16 -11.14 11.81 0.17
CA ARG A 16 -10.00 10.96 0.53
C ARG A 16 -9.12 10.59 -0.66
N PHE A 17 -9.69 10.45 -1.84
CA PHE A 17 -8.93 10.15 -3.07
C PHE A 17 -8.45 11.40 -3.81
N SER A 18 -9.08 12.55 -3.57
CA SER A 18 -8.65 13.82 -4.16
C SER A 18 -7.30 14.26 -3.59
N GLY A 19 -6.33 14.55 -4.46
CA GLY A 19 -5.01 15.01 -4.02
C GLY A 19 -4.19 13.96 -3.28
N ILE A 20 -4.36 12.67 -3.58
CA ILE A 20 -3.64 11.57 -2.91
C ILE A 20 -2.10 11.74 -2.92
N ASN A 21 -1.56 12.37 -3.96
CA ASN A 21 -0.15 12.75 -4.06
C ASN A 21 0.13 14.18 -3.56
N TRP A 22 -0.51 14.60 -2.45
CA TRP A 22 -0.38 15.93 -1.87
C TRP A 22 1.06 16.34 -1.56
N SER A 23 1.95 15.36 -1.37
CA SER A 23 3.36 15.58 -1.06
C SER A 23 4.26 15.67 -2.30
N GLU A 24 3.71 15.57 -3.51
CA GLU A 24 4.45 15.66 -4.78
C GLU A 24 5.69 14.74 -4.84
N GLY A 25 5.57 13.52 -4.28
CA GLY A 25 6.67 12.56 -4.20
C GLY A 25 7.69 12.82 -3.08
N GLN A 26 7.48 13.82 -2.23
CA GLN A 26 8.32 14.07 -1.05
C GLN A 26 7.85 13.22 0.14
N PRO A 27 8.76 12.53 0.86
CA PRO A 27 8.42 11.76 2.05
C PRO A 27 8.37 12.66 3.29
N LEU A 28 7.30 13.45 3.42
CA LEU A 28 7.16 14.47 4.47
C LEU A 28 6.73 13.89 5.82
N HIS A 29 5.96 12.80 5.84
CA HIS A 29 5.41 12.23 7.06
C HIS A 29 6.31 11.08 7.56
N PRO A 30 6.89 11.15 8.77
CA PRO A 30 7.98 10.28 9.19
C PRO A 30 7.57 8.80 9.36
N ASP A 31 6.40 8.52 9.91
CA ASP A 31 5.83 7.18 10.06
C ASP A 31 5.34 6.60 8.72
N GLU A 32 4.80 7.44 7.82
CA GLU A 32 4.47 7.00 6.46
C GLU A 32 5.74 6.59 5.71
N ASN A 33 6.78 7.42 5.81
CA ASN A 33 8.09 7.13 5.23
C ASN A 33 8.64 5.82 5.81
N PHE A 34 8.57 5.64 7.13
CA PHE A 34 9.01 4.41 7.77
C PHE A 34 8.24 3.17 7.28
N LEU A 35 6.91 3.23 7.21
CA LEU A 35 6.09 2.14 6.66
C LEU A 35 6.42 1.87 5.19
N THR A 36 6.66 2.91 4.40
CA THR A 36 7.03 2.80 2.99
C THR A 36 8.39 2.12 2.83
N MET A 37 9.39 2.50 3.64
CA MET A 37 10.71 1.86 3.66
C MET A 37 10.61 0.37 4.01
N VAL A 38 9.86 0.02 5.06
CA VAL A 38 9.68 -1.36 5.48
C VAL A 38 8.96 -2.16 4.39
N THR A 39 7.84 -1.66 3.88
CA THR A 39 6.99 -2.36 2.90
C THR A 39 7.71 -2.55 1.56
N SER A 40 8.55 -1.60 1.15
CA SER A 40 9.34 -1.72 -0.09
C SER A 40 10.52 -2.69 0.02
N ALA A 41 11.01 -2.94 1.24
CA ALA A 41 12.10 -3.88 1.48
C ALA A 41 11.63 -5.34 1.61
N ILE A 42 10.45 -5.57 2.19
CA ILE A 42 9.89 -6.93 2.33
C ILE A 42 9.46 -7.50 0.97
N ARG A 43 9.42 -8.83 0.87
CA ARG A 43 9.08 -9.56 -0.36
C ARG A 43 8.21 -10.77 -0.03
N PRO A 44 7.32 -11.20 -0.95
CA PRO A 44 6.62 -12.47 -0.79
C PRO A 44 7.61 -13.64 -0.63
N PRO A 45 7.32 -14.59 0.28
CA PRO A 45 8.12 -15.79 0.44
C PRO A 45 7.89 -16.74 -0.74
N ALA A 46 8.88 -17.59 -1.02
CA ALA A 46 8.79 -18.60 -2.07
C ALA A 46 7.72 -19.66 -1.75
N ASP A 47 7.53 -19.97 -0.46
CA ASP A 47 6.55 -20.94 0.01
C ASP A 47 6.05 -20.65 1.43
N LEU A 48 5.06 -21.43 1.87
CA LEU A 48 4.48 -21.30 3.21
C LEU A 48 5.46 -21.68 4.33
N GLY A 49 6.43 -22.57 4.07
CA GLY A 49 7.45 -22.94 5.03
C GLY A 49 8.38 -21.77 5.33
N GLU A 50 8.79 -21.02 4.31
CA GLU A 50 9.55 -19.79 4.45
C GLU A 50 8.75 -18.70 5.19
N TYR A 51 7.43 -18.61 4.95
CA TYR A 51 6.55 -17.72 5.73
C TYR A 51 6.58 -18.03 7.23
N PHE A 52 6.39 -19.30 7.61
CA PHE A 52 6.34 -19.72 9.02
C PHE A 52 7.72 -19.79 9.69
N ASN A 53 8.82 -19.71 8.93
CA ASN A 53 10.15 -19.57 9.48
C ASN A 53 10.48 -18.09 9.78
N SER A 54 10.14 -17.61 10.98
CA SER A 54 10.35 -16.21 11.35
C SER A 54 11.80 -15.72 11.24
N GLN A 55 12.80 -16.61 11.36
CA GLN A 55 14.22 -16.24 11.26
C GLN A 55 14.69 -16.04 9.81
N ALA A 56 13.99 -16.60 8.83
CA ALA A 56 14.37 -16.51 7.42
C ALA A 56 13.34 -15.75 6.55
N SER A 57 12.09 -15.65 7.02
CA SER A 57 10.98 -15.10 6.24
C SER A 57 11.31 -13.70 5.68
N PRO A 58 11.25 -13.49 4.35
CA PRO A 58 11.47 -12.19 3.73
C PRO A 58 10.33 -11.20 4.00
N LEU A 59 9.20 -11.67 4.54
CA LEU A 59 8.11 -10.82 5.01
C LEU A 59 8.35 -10.24 6.40
N ASN A 60 9.32 -10.77 7.15
CA ASN A 60 9.64 -10.25 8.48
C ASN A 60 10.51 -8.98 8.36
N PRO A 61 10.05 -7.81 8.85
CA PRO A 61 10.85 -6.57 8.81
C PRO A 61 12.23 -6.71 9.47
N TYR A 62 12.34 -7.54 10.52
CA TYR A 62 13.59 -7.79 11.23
C TYR A 62 14.65 -8.46 10.34
N ASN A 63 14.23 -9.24 9.34
CA ASN A 63 15.13 -9.90 8.38
C ASN A 63 15.50 -8.98 7.20
N ASN A 64 14.95 -7.77 7.15
CA ASN A 64 15.16 -6.78 6.08
C ASN A 64 15.83 -5.50 6.59
N GLY A 65 16.52 -5.56 7.73
CA GLY A 65 17.30 -4.44 8.28
C GLY A 65 16.52 -3.48 9.19
N PHE A 66 15.28 -3.82 9.57
CA PHE A 66 14.48 -3.00 10.48
C PHE A 66 14.45 -3.61 11.89
N GLY A 67 15.31 -3.11 12.78
CA GLY A 67 15.44 -3.59 14.15
C GLY A 67 14.29 -3.24 15.10
N LEU A 68 13.32 -2.42 14.66
CA LEU A 68 12.13 -2.05 15.41
C LEU A 68 10.96 -1.89 14.45
N PHE A 69 9.87 -2.62 14.66
CA PHE A 69 8.64 -2.45 13.88
C PHE A 69 7.41 -2.72 14.76
N VAL A 70 6.55 -1.71 14.93
CA VAL A 70 5.44 -1.73 15.91
C VAL A 70 4.06 -1.52 15.30
N TYR A 71 3.95 -1.44 13.98
CA TYR A 71 2.72 -1.08 13.26
C TYR A 71 1.83 -2.28 12.91
N GLY A 72 2.29 -3.50 13.22
CA GLY A 72 1.61 -4.74 12.86
C GLY A 72 1.86 -5.17 11.41
N ASN A 73 1.79 -6.48 11.17
CA ASN A 73 2.18 -7.05 9.88
C ASN A 73 1.08 -6.93 8.80
N LEU A 74 -0.19 -6.85 9.20
CA LEU A 74 -1.31 -6.84 8.27
C LEU A 74 -1.25 -5.67 7.26
N PRO A 75 -1.02 -4.41 7.66
CA PRO A 75 -0.97 -3.29 6.73
C PRO A 75 0.16 -3.43 5.68
N ILE A 76 1.34 -3.85 6.11
CA ILE A 76 2.51 -4.02 5.23
C ILE A 76 2.32 -5.22 4.29
N PHE A 77 1.66 -6.30 4.75
CA PHE A 77 1.37 -7.45 3.90
C PHE A 77 0.35 -7.10 2.82
N ILE A 78 -0.79 -6.53 3.20
CA ILE A 78 -1.82 -6.13 2.23
C ILE A 78 -1.23 -5.19 1.18
N THR A 79 -0.45 -4.20 1.60
CA THR A 79 0.16 -3.23 0.68
C THR A 79 1.19 -3.90 -0.24
N ARG A 80 2.05 -4.78 0.29
CA ARG A 80 3.05 -5.48 -0.51
C ARG A 80 2.41 -6.39 -1.55
N TYR A 81 1.46 -7.23 -1.14
CA TYR A 81 0.78 -8.15 -2.06
C TYR A 81 -0.07 -7.40 -3.09
N ALA A 82 -0.74 -6.31 -2.69
CA ALA A 82 -1.46 -5.47 -3.64
C ALA A 82 -0.52 -4.85 -4.69
N ALA A 83 0.68 -4.39 -4.27
CA ALA A 83 1.68 -3.88 -5.19
C ALA A 83 2.15 -4.94 -6.19
N ASP A 84 2.48 -6.14 -5.74
CA ASP A 84 2.93 -7.23 -6.61
C ASP A 84 1.82 -7.66 -7.61
N ILE A 85 0.55 -7.68 -7.18
CA ILE A 85 -0.60 -7.97 -8.05
C ILE A 85 -0.78 -6.85 -9.09
N LEU A 86 -0.72 -5.59 -8.68
CA LEU A 86 -0.86 -4.46 -9.60
C LEU A 86 0.30 -4.40 -10.60
N ASP A 87 1.51 -4.76 -10.19
CA ASP A 87 2.67 -4.88 -11.08
C ASP A 87 2.48 -5.98 -12.13
N GLU A 88 1.86 -7.11 -11.78
CA GLU A 88 1.48 -8.15 -12.75
C GLU A 88 0.41 -7.65 -13.72
N ILE A 89 -0.65 -7.01 -13.23
CA ILE A 89 -1.69 -6.41 -14.08
C ILE A 89 -1.08 -5.40 -15.04
N CYS A 90 -0.12 -4.62 -14.56
CA CYS A 90 0.61 -3.63 -15.34
C CYS A 90 1.43 -4.19 -16.49
N ARG A 91 1.94 -5.41 -16.37
CA ARG A 91 2.62 -6.08 -17.48
C ARG A 91 1.66 -6.36 -18.65
N GLY A 92 0.39 -6.63 -18.37
CA GLY A 92 -0.65 -6.87 -19.38
C GLY A 92 -1.38 -5.61 -19.86
N ALA A 93 -1.46 -4.57 -19.02
CA ALA A 93 -2.23 -3.34 -19.28
C ALA A 93 -1.43 -2.08 -18.85
N PRO A 94 -0.40 -1.66 -19.62
CA PRO A 94 0.51 -0.58 -19.24
C PRO A 94 -0.16 0.81 -19.12
N ASP A 95 -1.34 0.98 -19.71
CA ASP A 95 -2.09 2.24 -19.64
C ASP A 95 -2.77 2.46 -18.29
N LEU A 96 -2.97 1.41 -17.49
CA LEU A 96 -3.56 1.49 -16.15
C LEU A 96 -2.51 1.75 -15.05
N CYS A 97 -1.23 1.84 -15.42
CA CYS A 97 -0.12 1.88 -14.47
C CYS A 97 0.22 3.29 -13.99
N LEU A 98 0.88 3.35 -12.83
CA LEU A 98 1.51 4.58 -12.36
C LEU A 98 2.60 5.00 -13.35
N LYS A 99 2.52 6.24 -13.81
CA LYS A 99 3.50 6.86 -14.70
C LYS A 99 4.11 8.07 -14.00
N SER A 100 5.43 8.17 -14.02
CA SER A 100 6.19 9.34 -13.58
C SER A 100 7.08 9.80 -14.71
N ASN A 101 6.93 11.06 -15.14
CA ASN A 101 7.65 11.64 -16.29
C ASN A 101 7.57 10.78 -17.57
N GLY A 102 6.42 10.14 -17.81
CA GLY A 102 6.19 9.29 -18.98
C GLY A 102 6.72 7.86 -18.88
N ALA A 103 7.46 7.53 -17.82
CA ALA A 103 7.92 6.17 -17.54
C ALA A 103 6.97 5.45 -16.57
N ILE A 104 6.73 4.16 -16.79
CA ILE A 104 5.97 3.33 -15.85
C ILE A 104 6.84 3.08 -14.62
N ILE A 105 6.28 3.34 -13.44
CA ILE A 105 6.92 3.02 -12.16
C ILE A 105 6.26 1.79 -11.54
N PRO A 106 7.03 0.81 -11.05
CA PRO A 106 6.45 -0.33 -10.35
C PRO A 106 5.69 0.10 -9.10
N PHE A 107 4.55 -0.50 -8.82
CA PHE A 107 3.84 -0.37 -7.56
C PHE A 107 4.67 -0.87 -6.40
N ALA A 108 5.51 -1.89 -6.57
CA ALA A 108 6.43 -2.37 -5.53
C ALA A 108 7.63 -1.45 -5.27
N SER A 109 7.80 -0.37 -6.06
CA SER A 109 8.81 0.66 -5.78
C SER A 109 8.44 1.50 -4.56
N TYR A 110 9.41 2.25 -4.03
CA TYR A 110 9.18 3.14 -2.88
C TYR A 110 8.00 4.10 -3.11
N THR A 111 8.00 4.85 -4.23
CA THR A 111 6.92 5.79 -4.57
C THR A 111 5.60 5.08 -4.86
N GLY A 112 5.66 3.92 -5.52
CA GLY A 112 4.49 3.10 -5.80
C GLY A 112 3.78 2.64 -4.53
N ILE A 113 4.55 2.12 -3.56
CA ILE A 113 4.04 1.67 -2.27
C ILE A 113 3.47 2.83 -1.45
N GLN A 114 4.11 4.00 -1.48
CA GLN A 114 3.61 5.17 -0.78
C GLN A 114 2.21 5.56 -1.29
N LEU A 115 2.06 5.71 -2.61
CA LEU A 115 0.77 6.07 -3.23
C LEU A 115 -0.29 4.98 -3.04
N LEU A 116 0.11 3.72 -3.18
CA LEU A 116 -0.77 2.57 -2.96
C LEU A 116 -1.24 2.49 -1.50
N GLY A 117 -0.34 2.69 -0.54
CA GLY A 117 -0.65 2.70 0.88
C GLY A 117 -1.67 3.77 1.24
N ARG A 118 -1.52 4.99 0.70
CA ARG A 118 -2.53 6.05 0.83
C ARG A 118 -3.88 5.63 0.25
N GLY A 119 -3.88 4.98 -0.91
CA GLY A 119 -5.10 4.55 -1.59
C GLY A 119 -5.84 3.42 -0.85
N LEU A 120 -5.08 2.45 -0.34
CA LEU A 120 -5.61 1.36 0.48
C LEU A 120 -6.15 1.88 1.82
N SER A 121 -5.45 2.83 2.46
CA SER A 121 -5.93 3.49 3.67
C SER A 121 -7.27 4.21 3.41
N ALA A 122 -7.36 5.01 2.34
CA ALA A 122 -8.61 5.67 1.94
C ALA A 122 -9.75 4.67 1.68
N LEU A 123 -9.45 3.55 1.02
CA LEU A 123 -10.43 2.49 0.74
C LEU A 123 -10.93 1.80 2.01
N LEU A 124 -10.01 1.43 2.92
CA LEU A 124 -10.36 0.77 4.18
C LEU A 124 -11.12 1.71 5.13
N ASP A 125 -10.79 2.99 5.15
CA ASP A 125 -11.52 3.99 5.93
C ASP A 125 -12.97 4.13 5.47
N VAL A 126 -13.22 4.13 4.15
CA VAL A 126 -14.59 4.18 3.61
C VAL A 126 -15.32 2.85 3.84
N PHE A 127 -14.62 1.72 3.68
CA PHE A 127 -15.20 0.39 3.85
C PHE A 127 -15.60 0.10 5.30
N THR A 128 -14.79 0.51 6.28
CA THR A 128 -15.09 0.28 7.70
C THR A 128 -16.38 0.97 8.14
N LEU A 129 -16.73 2.12 7.55
CA LEU A 129 -18.01 2.80 7.79
C LEU A 129 -19.25 2.03 7.29
N LEU A 130 -19.08 1.05 6.39
CA LEU A 130 -20.17 0.16 5.97
C LEU A 130 -20.40 -1.01 6.94
N LEU A 131 -19.40 -1.32 7.78
CA LEU A 131 -19.44 -2.45 8.71
C LEU A 131 -19.93 -2.06 10.12
N MET A 132 -20.07 -0.77 10.39
CA MET A 132 -20.60 -0.21 11.64
C MET A 132 -22.11 0.00 11.54
#